data_AF-A0A485K7V9-F1
#
_entry.id   AF-A0A485K7V9-F1
#
_cell.length_a   1.000
_cell.length_b   1.000
_cell.length_c   1.000
_cell.angle_alpha   90.00
_cell.angle_beta   90.00
_cell.angle_gamma   90.00
#
_symmetry.space_group_name_H-M   'P 1'
#
loop_
_entity.id
_entity.type
_entity.pdbx_description
1 polymer ?
#
loop_
_entity_poly.entity_id
_entity_poly.type
_entity_poly.pdbx_seq_one_letter_code
_entity_poly.pdbx_strand_id
1 'polypeptide(L)'
;MALNSFDRAVSPATSTRSTAVVVAAASVAVLLASLWLLPDVPHAPIIATKTWYDGILPELHAAREPVLLRDSPTSEWKTSRWTVVRVALSLVGLVSVKSATPPVFKHYDPHLELAAHFPPPFNTEEFSTGTPMVAALTTLPFHLWDEESTLDRNRVTGYYINGELRELAPTLVGDISPLAPFVLPSAAATTFVKLWLGGPRVVANLHYDATHNIFHQVCGKKRFILFPPSAFEHLYIHSRLHPSHRQSQLDVTRPLDELAARYPRYDATGTVIDAVLDAHVCCVLDRVDVTLHPGDTLYLPPMWFHCVIADEPSVSVNVWSDGPELDALQHALADPMPYLPAFEARGWVIDLDTHLFALQLFVQGILAAVLPHPRASMAAYVDAQRQLETLPLDSPFACGRAPPSAAKTMRAAMPTYVDAVVDGSFGRMLPSSAHIMVWSFVEALLAQTIDPLYVTNFLDTCVAVGDRP
;
A
#
# COMPACT_ATOMS: atom_id res chain seq x y z
N MET A 1 49.75 -82.15 -28.93
CA MET A 1 49.35 -80.97 -29.75
C MET A 1 47.88 -80.71 -29.42
N ALA A 2 47.62 -79.90 -28.39
CA ALA A 2 47.35 -78.45 -28.43
C ALA A 2 45.83 -78.23 -28.64
N LEU A 3 45.05 -77.50 -27.83
CA LEU A 3 45.23 -76.18 -27.22
C LEU A 3 44.34 -76.00 -25.96
N ASN A 4 44.84 -75.21 -25.00
CA ASN A 4 44.18 -74.56 -23.84
C ASN A 4 44.43 -73.03 -24.02
N SER A 5 43.74 -72.04 -23.45
CA SER A 5 43.18 -71.86 -22.09
C SER A 5 42.31 -70.58 -22.00
N PHE A 6 41.52 -70.53 -20.93
CA PHE A 6 40.54 -69.53 -20.46
C PHE A 6 41.07 -68.20 -19.86
N ASP A 7 40.15 -67.22 -19.84
CA ASP A 7 39.89 -66.09 -18.93
C ASP A 7 40.90 -64.97 -18.60
N ARG A 8 40.42 -63.71 -18.77
CA ARG A 8 40.73 -62.57 -17.87
C ARG A 8 39.69 -61.44 -17.95
N ALA A 9 39.36 -60.91 -16.77
CA ALA A 9 38.42 -59.84 -16.46
C ALA A 9 38.93 -58.42 -16.81
N VAL A 10 37.99 -57.47 -16.97
CA VAL A 10 38.21 -56.03 -17.21
C VAL A 10 37.98 -55.24 -15.91
N SER A 11 38.85 -54.25 -15.64
CA SER A 11 38.79 -53.32 -14.49
C SER A 11 38.56 -51.87 -14.99
N PRO A 12 38.01 -50.94 -14.18
CA PRO A 12 37.51 -49.64 -14.64
C PRO A 12 38.51 -48.48 -14.46
N ALA A 13 38.40 -47.46 -15.31
CA ALA A 13 39.15 -46.21 -15.23
C ALA A 13 38.46 -45.15 -14.35
N THR A 14 39.30 -44.38 -13.65
CA THR A 14 39.04 -43.38 -12.61
C THR A 14 38.39 -42.07 -13.09
N SER A 15 37.51 -41.51 -12.26
CA SER A 15 36.82 -40.22 -12.41
C SER A 15 37.46 -39.14 -11.53
N THR A 16 37.82 -38.00 -12.13
CA THR A 16 38.20 -36.73 -11.46
C THR A 16 37.40 -35.58 -12.06
N ARG A 17 36.13 -35.43 -11.66
CA ARG A 17 35.28 -34.26 -11.95
C ARG A 17 34.27 -34.00 -10.81
N SER A 18 34.73 -33.58 -9.63
CA SER A 18 33.79 -33.28 -8.53
C SER A 18 34.04 -31.96 -7.78
N THR A 19 35.20 -31.34 -7.90
CA THR A 19 35.53 -30.13 -7.10
C THR A 19 35.26 -28.79 -7.80
N ALA A 20 35.22 -28.73 -9.13
CA ALA A 20 35.05 -27.46 -9.86
C ALA A 20 33.59 -26.97 -9.95
N VAL A 21 32.59 -27.88 -9.86
CA VAL A 21 31.17 -27.53 -9.99
C VAL A 21 30.61 -26.92 -8.69
N VAL A 22 31.18 -27.26 -7.54
CA VAL A 22 30.69 -26.79 -6.22
C VAL A 22 31.08 -25.34 -5.94
N VAL A 23 32.24 -24.87 -6.40
CA VAL A 23 32.70 -23.50 -6.19
C VAL A 23 31.99 -22.50 -7.11
N ALA A 24 31.66 -22.90 -8.34
CA ALA A 24 30.88 -22.08 -9.27
C ALA A 24 29.41 -21.90 -8.81
N ALA A 25 28.78 -22.96 -8.27
CA ALA A 25 27.42 -22.88 -7.73
C ALA A 25 27.33 -21.98 -6.47
N ALA A 26 28.34 -22.00 -5.61
CA ALA A 26 28.39 -21.12 -4.43
C ALA A 26 28.59 -19.63 -4.80
N SER A 27 29.38 -19.35 -5.85
CA SER A 27 29.66 -17.97 -6.28
C SER A 27 28.47 -17.32 -7.01
N VAL A 28 27.68 -18.11 -7.75
CA VAL A 28 26.44 -17.66 -8.41
C VAL A 28 25.29 -17.50 -7.40
N ALA A 29 25.20 -18.36 -6.38
CA ALA A 29 24.21 -18.20 -5.30
C ALA A 29 24.42 -16.93 -4.47
N VAL A 30 25.67 -16.49 -4.29
CA VAL A 30 25.99 -15.21 -3.63
C VAL A 30 25.63 -14.02 -4.52
N LEU A 31 25.83 -14.11 -5.85
CA LEU A 31 25.47 -13.04 -6.78
C LEU A 31 23.95 -12.90 -7.04
N LEU A 32 23.17 -13.98 -6.93
CA LEU A 32 21.71 -13.95 -7.17
C LEU A 32 20.90 -13.54 -5.93
N ALA A 33 21.41 -13.76 -4.72
CA ALA A 33 20.83 -13.19 -3.50
C ALA A 33 20.91 -11.65 -3.50
N SER A 34 21.90 -11.08 -4.20
CA SER A 34 22.08 -9.63 -4.35
C SER A 34 21.07 -8.92 -5.26
N LEU A 35 20.31 -9.63 -6.10
CA LEU A 35 19.26 -9.04 -6.94
C LEU A 35 17.99 -8.64 -6.15
N TRP A 36 17.88 -9.04 -4.89
CA TRP A 36 16.78 -8.68 -3.97
C TRP A 36 17.26 -8.00 -2.69
N LEU A 37 18.58 -7.80 -2.56
CA LEU A 37 19.10 -6.82 -1.64
C LEU A 37 18.60 -5.48 -2.17
N LEU A 38 17.61 -4.88 -1.49
CA LEU A 38 17.38 -3.45 -1.72
C LEU A 38 18.72 -2.77 -1.49
N PRO A 39 19.10 -1.79 -2.34
CA PRO A 39 20.31 -1.05 -2.10
C PRO A 39 20.31 -0.59 -0.64
N ASP A 40 21.37 -0.92 0.11
CA ASP A 40 21.58 -0.35 1.44
C ASP A 40 21.52 1.16 1.24
N VAL A 41 20.48 1.80 1.78
CA VAL A 41 20.40 3.26 1.80
C VAL A 41 21.26 3.68 2.98
N PRO A 42 22.47 4.25 2.75
CA PRO A 42 23.29 4.69 3.85
C PRO A 42 22.51 5.75 4.65
N HIS A 43 22.44 5.57 5.97
CA HIS A 43 21.75 6.46 6.93
C HIS A 43 20.22 6.35 7.03
N ALA A 44 19.57 5.26 6.58
CA ALA A 44 18.17 5.03 6.92
C ALA A 44 17.96 5.07 8.46
N PRO A 45 16.98 5.85 8.99
CA PRO A 45 16.72 5.91 10.42
C PRO A 45 16.41 4.52 10.98
N ILE A 46 16.99 4.20 12.14
CA ILE A 46 16.66 2.98 12.87
C ILE A 46 15.28 3.14 13.48
N ILE A 47 14.39 2.17 13.26
CA ILE A 47 13.07 2.17 13.87
C ILE A 47 13.17 2.22 15.40
N ALA A 48 12.34 3.05 16.02
CA ALA A 48 12.27 3.15 17.47
C ALA A 48 11.84 1.80 18.08
N THR A 49 12.49 1.42 19.17
CA THR A 49 12.13 0.23 19.95
C THR A 49 11.62 0.67 21.32
N LYS A 50 10.46 0.17 21.74
CA LYS A 50 9.89 0.41 23.07
C LYS A 50 9.54 -0.91 23.76
N THR A 51 9.75 -0.97 25.06
CA THR A 51 9.26 -2.08 25.90
C THR A 51 7.79 -1.88 26.20
N TRP A 52 7.01 -2.94 26.10
CA TRP A 52 5.59 -2.92 26.43
C TRP A 52 5.35 -2.69 27.93
N TYR A 53 4.29 -1.93 28.23
CA TYR A 53 3.68 -1.86 29.56
C TYR A 53 2.19 -1.54 29.42
N ASP A 54 1.42 -1.85 30.46
CA ASP A 54 0.00 -1.53 30.51
C ASP A 54 -0.21 -0.02 30.42
N GLY A 55 -0.89 0.42 29.36
CA GLY A 55 -1.13 1.83 29.08
C GLY A 55 -0.22 2.46 28.02
N ILE A 56 0.66 1.71 27.36
CA ILE A 56 1.48 2.23 26.25
C ILE A 56 0.65 2.61 25.02
N LEU A 57 -0.52 1.97 24.81
CA LEU A 57 -1.28 2.10 23.57
C LEU A 57 -1.78 3.53 23.28
N PRO A 58 -2.36 4.29 24.24
CA PRO A 58 -2.66 5.71 24.05
C PRO A 58 -1.44 6.54 23.64
N GLU A 59 -0.24 6.25 24.18
CA GLU A 59 0.98 6.97 23.82
C GLU A 59 1.42 6.66 22.39
N LEU A 60 1.29 5.41 21.94
CA LEU A 60 1.55 5.01 20.55
C LEU A 60 0.56 5.68 19.57
N HIS A 61 -0.71 5.74 19.95
CA HIS A 61 -1.75 6.40 19.15
C HIS A 61 -1.53 7.92 19.06
N ALA A 62 -1.00 8.54 20.12
CA ALA A 62 -0.65 9.96 20.14
C ALA A 62 0.65 10.27 19.36
N ALA A 63 1.67 9.43 19.50
CA ALA A 63 2.98 9.62 18.85
C ALA A 63 2.93 9.48 17.33
N ARG A 64 2.08 8.57 16.82
CA ARG A 64 1.89 8.32 15.37
C ARG A 64 3.16 7.98 14.61
N GLU A 65 4.04 7.20 15.26
CA GLU A 65 5.28 6.69 14.67
C GLU A 65 5.32 5.15 14.77
N PRO A 66 5.93 4.45 13.79
CA PRO A 66 6.18 3.03 13.87
C PRO A 66 7.11 2.69 15.02
N VAL A 67 6.76 1.64 15.76
CA VAL A 67 7.55 1.20 16.93
C VAL A 67 7.64 -0.32 16.95
N LEU A 68 8.86 -0.83 17.11
CA LEU A 68 9.09 -2.22 17.46
C LEU A 68 8.84 -2.42 18.96
N LEU A 69 7.91 -3.30 19.30
CA LEU A 69 7.47 -3.57 20.67
C LEU A 69 8.21 -4.79 21.24
N ARG A 70 8.99 -4.55 22.30
CA ARG A 70 9.63 -5.60 23.11
C ARG A 70 8.71 -6.03 24.24
N ASP A 71 8.81 -7.28 24.66
CA ASP A 71 8.03 -7.86 25.76
C ASP A 71 6.51 -7.69 25.58
N SER A 72 6.06 -7.70 24.31
CA SER A 72 4.66 -7.59 23.94
C SER A 72 3.84 -8.79 24.47
N PRO A 73 2.56 -8.58 24.88
CA PRO A 73 1.64 -9.66 25.28
C PRO A 73 1.39 -10.71 24.20
N THR A 74 1.83 -10.47 22.96
CA THR A 74 1.88 -11.47 21.88
C THR A 74 2.70 -12.70 22.25
N SER A 75 3.65 -12.58 23.19
CA SER A 75 4.37 -13.73 23.76
C SER A 75 3.48 -14.74 24.51
N GLU A 76 2.29 -14.34 24.94
CA GLU A 76 1.30 -15.21 25.58
C GLU A 76 0.43 -15.96 24.54
N TRP A 77 0.44 -15.52 23.28
CA TRP A 77 -0.29 -16.17 22.21
C TRP A 77 0.26 -17.57 21.93
N LYS A 78 -0.62 -18.52 21.62
CA LYS A 78 -0.27 -19.94 21.41
C LYS A 78 0.22 -20.22 19.98
N THR A 79 1.00 -19.31 19.43
CA THR A 79 1.50 -19.35 18.05
C THR A 79 2.76 -20.22 17.89
N SER A 80 3.37 -20.69 18.98
CA SER A 80 4.56 -21.56 18.93
C SER A 80 4.38 -22.87 18.16
N ARG A 81 3.13 -23.33 18.00
CA ARG A 81 2.80 -24.52 17.20
C ARG A 81 2.40 -24.20 15.76
N TRP A 82 2.26 -22.92 15.42
CA TRP A 82 1.89 -22.53 14.08
C TRP A 82 3.07 -22.75 13.15
N THR A 83 2.79 -23.38 12.02
CA THR A 83 3.69 -23.50 10.88
C THR A 83 2.87 -23.14 9.64
N VAL A 84 3.52 -22.77 8.54
CA VAL A 84 2.84 -22.52 7.25
C VAL A 84 1.91 -23.68 6.90
N VAL A 85 2.40 -24.92 7.03
CA VAL A 85 1.62 -26.14 6.76
C VAL A 85 0.43 -26.27 7.71
N ARG A 86 0.64 -26.10 9.02
CA ARG A 86 -0.45 -26.26 10.01
C ARG A 86 -1.54 -25.23 9.81
N VAL A 87 -1.15 -23.97 9.57
CA VAL A 87 -2.10 -22.88 9.35
C VAL A 87 -2.88 -23.11 8.06
N ALA A 88 -2.20 -23.47 6.97
CA ALA A 88 -2.84 -23.82 5.71
C ALA A 88 -3.84 -24.99 5.85
N LEU A 89 -3.52 -26.02 6.63
CA LEU A 89 -4.42 -27.14 6.91
C LEU A 89 -5.57 -26.79 7.86
N SER A 90 -5.49 -25.66 8.58
CA SER A 90 -6.55 -25.18 9.47
C SER A 90 -7.53 -24.25 8.76
N LEU A 91 -7.25 -23.88 7.52
CA LEU A 91 -8.17 -23.08 6.70
C LEU A 91 -9.46 -23.87 6.44
N VAL A 92 -10.59 -23.19 6.35
CA VAL A 92 -11.91 -23.80 6.13
C VAL A 92 -12.60 -23.24 4.88
N GLY A 93 -13.42 -24.06 4.23
CA GLY A 93 -14.24 -23.65 3.09
C GLY A 93 -13.47 -23.55 1.77
N LEU A 94 -13.97 -22.69 0.88
CA LEU A 94 -13.25 -22.26 -0.33
C LEU A 94 -12.42 -21.05 0.05
N VAL A 95 -11.12 -21.13 -0.22
CA VAL A 95 -10.17 -20.06 0.10
C VAL A 95 -9.72 -19.41 -1.19
N SER A 96 -9.91 -18.10 -1.24
CA SER A 96 -9.40 -17.26 -2.31
C SER A 96 -7.88 -17.13 -2.20
N VAL A 97 -7.17 -17.68 -3.18
CA VAL A 97 -5.71 -17.61 -3.28
C VAL A 97 -5.34 -16.68 -4.42
N LYS A 98 -4.59 -15.64 -4.10
CA LYS A 98 -4.04 -14.72 -5.11
C LYS A 98 -2.76 -15.30 -5.67
N SER A 99 -2.60 -15.24 -6.98
CA SER A 99 -1.40 -15.67 -7.70
C SER A 99 -0.92 -14.59 -8.66
N ALA A 100 0.38 -14.35 -8.73
CA ALA A 100 0.97 -13.33 -9.60
C ALA A 100 2.38 -13.70 -10.06
N THR A 101 2.77 -13.12 -11.21
CA THR A 101 4.15 -13.14 -11.74
C THR A 101 4.46 -11.75 -12.32
N PRO A 102 5.37 -10.96 -11.72
CA PRO A 102 6.06 -11.22 -10.45
C PRO A 102 5.09 -11.29 -9.25
N PRO A 103 5.50 -11.84 -8.09
CA PRO A 103 4.63 -12.05 -6.92
C PRO A 103 4.35 -10.77 -6.12
N VAL A 104 4.03 -9.68 -6.81
CA VAL A 104 3.70 -8.37 -6.24
C VAL A 104 2.19 -8.22 -6.19
N PHE A 105 1.65 -8.21 -4.98
CA PHE A 105 0.21 -8.16 -4.73
C PHE A 105 -0.19 -6.75 -4.35
N LYS A 106 -1.14 -6.22 -5.12
CA LYS A 106 -1.82 -4.95 -4.83
C LYS A 106 -3.20 -5.24 -4.24
N HIS A 107 -3.70 -4.36 -3.39
CA HIS A 107 -5.12 -4.34 -3.11
C HIS A 107 -5.90 -4.00 -4.40
N TYR A 108 -7.10 -4.54 -4.55
CA TYR A 108 -7.97 -4.28 -5.68
C TYR A 108 -9.42 -4.32 -5.18
N ASP A 109 -10.14 -3.23 -5.40
CA ASP A 109 -11.56 -3.09 -5.09
C ASP A 109 -12.37 -3.01 -6.39
N PRO A 110 -13.13 -4.05 -6.75
CA PRO A 110 -13.91 -4.09 -7.98
C PRO A 110 -15.12 -3.13 -7.96
N HIS A 111 -15.44 -2.52 -6.81
CA HIS A 111 -16.60 -1.64 -6.66
C HIS A 111 -16.28 -0.16 -6.87
N LEU A 112 -15.00 0.17 -7.13
CA LEU A 112 -14.59 1.54 -7.40
C LEU A 112 -14.92 1.99 -8.82
N GLU A 113 -15.06 3.29 -8.94
CA GLU A 113 -15.60 3.99 -10.10
C GLU A 113 -14.86 3.65 -11.40
N LEU A 114 -13.54 3.44 -11.32
CA LEU A 114 -12.70 3.12 -12.47
C LEU A 114 -12.44 1.63 -12.65
N ALA A 115 -13.00 0.73 -11.84
CA ALA A 115 -12.68 -0.70 -11.87
C ALA A 115 -12.88 -1.34 -13.26
N ALA A 116 -13.87 -0.87 -14.04
CA ALA A 116 -14.11 -1.36 -15.40
C ALA A 116 -12.96 -1.06 -16.39
N HIS A 117 -12.11 -0.07 -16.09
CA HIS A 117 -11.00 0.35 -16.95
C HIS A 117 -9.65 -0.27 -16.56
N PHE A 118 -9.56 -0.87 -15.38
CA PHE A 118 -8.32 -1.38 -14.82
C PHE A 118 -8.55 -2.80 -14.32
N PRO A 119 -8.22 -3.85 -15.10
CA PRO A 119 -8.40 -5.22 -14.64
C PRO A 119 -7.48 -5.55 -13.44
N PRO A 120 -7.81 -6.58 -12.64
CA PRO A 120 -6.99 -6.99 -11.51
C PRO A 120 -5.54 -7.31 -11.93
N PRO A 121 -4.51 -6.83 -11.20
CA PRO A 121 -3.11 -7.07 -11.55
C PRO A 121 -2.60 -8.46 -11.12
N PHE A 122 -3.49 -9.34 -10.68
CA PHE A 122 -3.19 -10.69 -10.22
C PHE A 122 -4.36 -11.62 -10.55
N ASN A 123 -4.07 -12.90 -10.65
CA ASN A 123 -5.08 -13.92 -10.76
C ASN A 123 -5.62 -14.28 -9.37
N THR A 124 -6.89 -14.66 -9.32
CA THR A 124 -7.53 -15.15 -8.10
C THR A 124 -8.13 -16.51 -8.41
N GLU A 125 -7.75 -17.51 -7.64
CA GLU A 125 -8.21 -18.88 -7.77
C GLU A 125 -8.79 -19.35 -6.44
N GLU A 126 -9.92 -20.04 -6.49
CA GLU A 126 -10.55 -20.63 -5.29
C GLU A 126 -10.03 -22.04 -5.07
N PHE A 127 -9.35 -22.26 -3.95
CA PHE A 127 -8.83 -23.58 -3.57
C PHE A 127 -9.73 -24.20 -2.51
N SER A 128 -10.04 -25.49 -2.69
CA SER A 128 -10.51 -26.32 -1.58
C SER A 128 -9.35 -26.58 -0.61
N THR A 129 -9.64 -26.50 0.68
CA THR A 129 -8.65 -26.68 1.74
C THR A 129 -8.00 -28.07 1.66
N GLY A 130 -6.67 -28.15 1.66
CA GLY A 130 -5.94 -29.42 1.63
C GLY A 130 -4.52 -29.36 1.03
N THR A 131 -3.97 -30.53 0.70
CA THR A 131 -2.59 -30.73 0.22
C THR A 131 -2.20 -29.90 -1.01
N PRO A 132 -3.06 -29.68 -2.04
CA PRO A 132 -2.70 -28.88 -3.20
C PRO A 132 -2.37 -27.41 -2.86
N MET A 133 -3.13 -26.80 -1.95
CA MET A 133 -2.89 -25.43 -1.47
C MET A 133 -1.60 -25.36 -0.63
N VAL A 134 -1.38 -26.34 0.24
CA VAL A 134 -0.13 -26.44 1.02
C VAL A 134 1.07 -26.54 0.08
N ALA A 135 0.99 -27.36 -0.97
CA ALA A 135 2.03 -27.47 -1.97
C ALA A 135 2.27 -26.12 -2.64
N ALA A 136 1.23 -25.47 -3.18
CA ALA A 136 1.34 -24.15 -3.82
C ALA A 136 2.07 -23.11 -2.93
N LEU A 137 1.79 -23.08 -1.63
CA LEU A 137 2.40 -22.15 -0.68
C LEU A 137 3.84 -22.52 -0.27
N THR A 138 4.27 -23.79 -0.41
CA THR A 138 5.52 -24.29 0.19
C THR A 138 6.53 -24.85 -0.81
N THR A 139 6.11 -25.26 -2.00
CA THR A 139 6.95 -26.03 -2.94
C THR A 139 7.46 -25.23 -4.13
N LEU A 140 7.16 -23.93 -4.22
CA LEU A 140 7.76 -23.08 -5.24
C LEU A 140 9.30 -23.05 -5.04
N PRO A 141 10.09 -23.51 -6.03
CA PRO A 141 11.52 -23.66 -5.86
C PRO A 141 12.18 -22.29 -5.67
N PHE A 142 12.93 -22.16 -4.57
CA PHE A 142 13.70 -20.98 -4.17
C PHE A 142 14.71 -20.50 -5.24
N HIS A 143 15.06 -21.34 -6.23
CA HIS A 143 16.21 -21.17 -7.14
C HIS A 143 15.89 -20.89 -8.61
N LEU A 144 14.65 -20.57 -9.01
CA LEU A 144 14.33 -20.33 -10.43
C LEU A 144 13.81 -18.92 -10.67
N TRP A 145 14.68 -17.93 -10.50
CA TRP A 145 14.59 -16.63 -11.15
C TRP A 145 15.96 -16.35 -11.75
N ASP A 146 16.17 -16.85 -12.97
CA ASP A 146 17.12 -16.24 -13.89
C ASP A 146 16.28 -15.24 -14.70
N GLU A 147 16.63 -13.96 -14.67
CA GLU A 147 16.08 -12.96 -15.61
C GLU A 147 16.38 -13.36 -17.08
N GLU A 148 17.40 -14.20 -17.30
CA GLU A 148 17.73 -14.80 -18.59
C GLU A 148 17.03 -16.13 -18.89
N SER A 149 16.35 -16.74 -17.91
CA SER A 149 15.63 -17.97 -18.17
C SER A 149 14.33 -17.64 -18.88
N THR A 150 14.24 -18.11 -20.11
CA THR A 150 13.02 -18.23 -20.92
C THR A 150 11.95 -19.15 -20.30
N LEU A 151 12.01 -19.39 -18.97
CA LEU A 151 11.03 -20.15 -18.22
C LEU A 151 9.68 -19.44 -18.34
N ASP A 152 8.78 -20.14 -19.04
CA ASP A 152 7.37 -19.85 -19.26
C ASP A 152 6.80 -18.69 -18.43
N ARG A 153 6.53 -17.54 -19.08
CA ARG A 153 5.87 -16.39 -18.44
C ARG A 153 4.51 -16.75 -17.83
N ASN A 154 3.93 -17.91 -18.19
CA ASN A 154 2.70 -18.41 -17.59
C ASN A 154 2.89 -19.10 -16.23
N ARG A 155 4.14 -19.32 -15.77
CA ARG A 155 4.37 -19.97 -14.48
C ARG A 155 4.18 -18.97 -13.34
N VAL A 156 3.20 -19.23 -12.47
CA VAL A 156 2.97 -18.49 -11.23
C VAL A 156 4.21 -18.57 -10.34
N THR A 157 4.63 -17.42 -9.80
CA THR A 157 5.86 -17.31 -8.99
C THR A 157 5.60 -16.96 -7.52
N GLY A 158 4.36 -16.68 -7.13
CA GLY A 158 3.98 -16.56 -5.73
C GLY A 158 2.48 -16.72 -5.51
N TYR A 159 2.15 -17.19 -4.31
CA TYR A 159 0.78 -17.39 -3.82
C TYR A 159 0.59 -16.64 -2.52
N TYR A 160 -0.54 -15.94 -2.38
CA TYR A 160 -0.82 -15.11 -1.23
C TYR A 160 -2.28 -15.23 -0.78
N ILE A 161 -2.45 -15.44 0.52
CA ILE A 161 -3.75 -15.60 1.17
C ILE A 161 -3.81 -14.60 2.32
N ASN A 162 -4.90 -13.86 2.40
CA ASN A 162 -5.20 -13.03 3.55
C ASN A 162 -6.69 -12.83 3.74
N GLY A 163 -7.09 -12.59 4.97
CA GLY A 163 -8.50 -12.45 5.35
C GLY A 163 -8.66 -12.48 6.87
N GLU A 164 -9.88 -12.31 7.36
CA GLU A 164 -10.14 -12.33 8.79
C GLU A 164 -9.88 -13.73 9.36
N LEU A 165 -9.13 -13.82 10.46
CA LEU A 165 -8.71 -15.10 11.06
C LEU A 165 -9.92 -15.98 11.43
N ARG A 166 -11.00 -15.37 11.94
CA ARG A 166 -12.20 -16.11 12.36
C ARG A 166 -12.94 -16.75 11.19
N GLU A 167 -12.85 -16.16 10.01
CA GLU A 167 -13.48 -16.67 8.79
C GLU A 167 -12.59 -17.72 8.14
N LEU A 168 -11.30 -17.42 8.02
CA LEU A 168 -10.32 -18.29 7.37
C LEU A 168 -10.00 -19.55 8.19
N ALA A 169 -9.73 -19.41 9.49
CA ALA A 169 -9.27 -20.49 10.36
C ALA A 169 -9.86 -20.37 11.79
N PRO A 170 -11.18 -20.61 11.97
CA PRO A 170 -11.88 -20.40 13.25
C PRO A 170 -11.28 -21.19 14.42
N THR A 171 -10.67 -22.36 14.16
CA THR A 171 -10.03 -23.20 15.18
C THR A 171 -8.76 -22.57 15.78
N LEU A 172 -8.18 -21.58 15.10
CA LEU A 172 -6.96 -20.88 15.50
C LEU A 172 -7.25 -19.57 16.27
N VAL A 173 -8.50 -19.10 16.31
CA VAL A 173 -8.86 -17.84 17.00
C VAL A 173 -8.48 -17.88 18.48
N GLY A 174 -8.70 -19.01 19.15
CA GLY A 174 -8.36 -19.19 20.56
C GLY A 174 -6.86 -19.18 20.87
N ASP A 175 -5.99 -19.26 19.85
CA ASP A 175 -4.54 -19.15 20.01
C ASP A 175 -4.08 -17.68 20.07
N ILE A 176 -4.88 -16.74 19.57
CA ILE A 176 -4.59 -15.29 19.59
C ILE A 176 -5.32 -14.66 20.78
N SER A 177 -4.74 -14.83 21.97
CA SER A 177 -5.28 -14.30 23.22
C SER A 177 -4.15 -14.10 24.24
N PRO A 178 -4.12 -12.97 24.98
CA PRO A 178 -5.15 -11.93 25.05
C PRO A 178 -5.12 -10.93 23.89
N LEU A 179 -6.29 -10.38 23.52
CA LEU A 179 -6.43 -9.27 22.56
C LEU A 179 -6.60 -7.91 23.24
N ALA A 180 -7.20 -7.89 24.44
CA ALA A 180 -7.55 -6.66 25.16
C ALA A 180 -6.39 -5.64 25.30
N PRO A 181 -5.12 -6.04 25.51
CA PRO A 181 -4.01 -5.08 25.61
C PRO A 181 -3.77 -4.26 24.33
N PHE A 182 -4.18 -4.77 23.16
CA PHE A 182 -3.94 -4.16 21.84
C PHE A 182 -5.10 -3.29 21.35
N VAL A 183 -6.12 -3.08 22.18
CA VAL A 183 -7.38 -2.46 21.76
C VAL A 183 -7.78 -1.39 22.75
N LEU A 184 -7.93 -0.15 22.27
CA LEU A 184 -8.56 0.89 23.08
C LEU A 184 -10.08 0.60 23.19
N PRO A 185 -10.72 0.86 24.35
CA PRO A 185 -12.14 0.63 24.52
C PRO A 185 -13.02 1.32 23.45
N SER A 186 -12.62 2.50 22.97
CA SER A 186 -13.32 3.24 21.93
C SER A 186 -13.28 2.57 20.55
N ALA A 187 -12.29 1.71 20.29
CA ALA A 187 -12.08 1.04 19.00
C ALA A 187 -12.41 -0.47 19.05
N ALA A 188 -12.99 -0.94 20.15
CA ALA A 188 -13.30 -2.35 20.34
C ALA A 188 -14.31 -2.89 19.32
N ALA A 189 -15.28 -2.08 18.90
CA ALA A 189 -16.31 -2.47 17.93
C ALA A 189 -15.77 -2.65 16.50
N THR A 190 -14.64 -2.02 16.19
CA THR A 190 -14.00 -2.05 14.86
C THR A 190 -12.78 -2.98 14.84
N THR A 191 -12.51 -3.67 15.95
CA THR A 191 -11.31 -4.49 16.07
C THR A 191 -11.50 -5.85 15.39
N PHE A 192 -10.53 -6.24 14.57
CA PHE A 192 -10.47 -7.60 14.03
C PHE A 192 -9.04 -8.10 13.84
N VAL A 193 -8.90 -9.42 13.77
CA VAL A 193 -7.61 -10.09 13.54
C VAL A 193 -7.53 -10.57 12.11
N LYS A 194 -6.53 -10.10 11.37
CA LYS A 194 -6.29 -10.54 9.99
C LYS A 194 -5.14 -11.54 9.95
N LEU A 195 -5.32 -12.62 9.22
CA LEU A 195 -4.31 -13.63 8.94
C LEU A 195 -3.64 -13.32 7.59
N TRP A 196 -2.32 -13.46 7.55
CA TRP A 196 -1.52 -13.39 6.33
C TRP A 196 -0.71 -14.67 6.17
N LEU A 197 -0.87 -15.33 5.03
CA LEU A 197 -0.18 -16.56 4.67
C LEU A 197 0.34 -16.43 3.25
N GLY A 198 1.65 -16.47 3.09
CA GLY A 198 2.31 -16.27 1.79
C GLY A 198 3.36 -17.33 1.52
N GLY A 199 3.55 -17.65 0.24
CA GLY A 199 4.72 -18.37 -0.24
C GLY A 199 5.98 -17.50 -0.23
N PRO A 200 7.10 -18.01 -0.76
CA PRO A 200 8.35 -17.24 -0.83
C PRO A 200 8.22 -16.05 -1.79
N ARG A 201 8.95 -14.98 -1.49
CA ARG A 201 9.10 -13.75 -2.29
C ARG A 201 7.81 -12.97 -2.54
N VAL A 202 6.76 -13.21 -1.74
CA VAL A 202 5.53 -12.42 -1.80
C VAL A 202 5.83 -10.98 -1.38
N VAL A 203 5.43 -10.03 -2.22
CA VAL A 203 5.50 -8.60 -1.94
C VAL A 203 4.07 -8.07 -1.78
N ALA A 204 3.74 -7.56 -0.60
CA ALA A 204 2.63 -6.62 -0.46
C ALA A 204 3.14 -5.26 -0.92
N ASN A 205 2.60 -4.78 -2.04
CA ASN A 205 3.04 -3.54 -2.67
C ASN A 205 2.97 -2.35 -1.71
N LEU A 206 3.75 -1.30 -1.97
CA LEU A 206 3.74 -0.10 -1.14
C LEU A 206 2.32 0.50 -1.05
N HIS A 207 1.82 0.67 0.17
CA HIS A 207 0.47 1.20 0.44
C HIS A 207 0.38 1.78 1.84
N TYR A 208 -0.74 2.43 2.17
CA TYR A 208 -1.07 2.83 3.53
C TYR A 208 -2.43 2.29 3.95
N ASP A 209 -2.58 2.09 5.26
CA ASP A 209 -3.85 1.75 5.91
C ASP A 209 -4.38 2.94 6.71
N ALA A 210 -5.70 3.01 6.90
CA ALA A 210 -6.36 4.01 7.76
C ALA A 210 -6.63 3.51 9.19
N THR A 211 -6.02 2.39 9.56
CA THR A 211 -6.22 1.69 10.83
C THR A 211 -4.95 1.70 11.66
N HIS A 212 -5.10 1.63 12.97
CA HIS A 212 -4.02 1.24 13.86
C HIS A 212 -3.74 -0.24 13.65
N ASN A 213 -2.46 -0.59 13.50
CA ASN A 213 -2.05 -1.94 13.14
C ASN A 213 -0.98 -2.46 14.11
N ILE A 214 -1.36 -3.44 14.94
CA ILE A 214 -0.40 -4.24 15.71
C ILE A 214 -0.10 -5.49 14.88
N PHE A 215 1.04 -5.47 14.20
CA PHE A 215 1.52 -6.56 13.36
C PHE A 215 2.41 -7.50 14.15
N HIS A 216 2.15 -8.80 14.10
CA HIS A 216 2.95 -9.83 14.77
C HIS A 216 3.42 -10.88 13.78
N GLN A 217 4.73 -11.11 13.76
CA GLN A 217 5.35 -12.09 12.87
C GLN A 217 5.40 -13.46 13.56
N VAL A 218 4.77 -14.47 12.94
CA VAL A 218 4.62 -15.81 13.55
C VAL A 218 5.61 -16.82 12.95
N CYS A 219 5.71 -16.88 11.62
CA CYS A 219 6.59 -17.81 10.90
C CYS A 219 7.30 -17.10 9.77
N GLY A 220 8.57 -17.44 9.55
CA GLY A 220 9.42 -16.82 8.56
C GLY A 220 9.72 -15.35 8.87
N LYS A 221 10.48 -14.69 8.00
CA LYS A 221 10.83 -13.27 8.12
C LYS A 221 10.07 -12.42 7.13
N LYS A 222 9.77 -11.19 7.54
CA LYS A 222 9.23 -10.15 6.67
C LYS A 222 10.02 -8.87 6.83
N ARG A 223 10.38 -8.28 5.70
CA ARG A 223 11.05 -6.99 5.63
C ARG A 223 10.05 -5.92 5.25
N PHE A 224 10.03 -4.86 6.03
CA PHE A 224 9.17 -3.70 5.84
C PHE A 224 10.02 -2.54 5.36
N ILE A 225 9.53 -1.87 4.33
CA ILE A 225 10.02 -0.56 3.88
C ILE A 225 8.93 0.43 4.25
N LEU A 226 9.22 1.35 5.16
CA LEU A 226 8.25 2.29 5.71
C LEU A 226 8.57 3.71 5.25
N PHE A 227 7.52 4.51 4.98
CA PHE A 227 7.65 5.94 4.74
C PHE A 227 6.60 6.69 5.56
N PRO A 228 6.95 7.88 6.09
CA PRO A 228 6.00 8.70 6.83
C PRO A 228 4.87 9.21 5.92
N PRO A 229 3.72 9.59 6.48
CA PRO A 229 2.61 10.18 5.73
C PRO A 229 3.01 11.42 4.91
N SER A 230 4.04 12.18 5.33
CA SER A 230 4.58 13.34 4.61
C SER A 230 5.20 12.99 3.25
N ALA A 231 5.54 11.72 3.00
CA ALA A 231 6.10 11.27 1.73
C ALA A 231 5.04 11.15 0.60
N PHE A 232 3.74 11.29 0.89
CA PHE A 232 2.62 11.01 -0.02
C PHE A 232 2.82 11.48 -1.47
N GLU A 233 3.22 12.74 -1.69
CA GLU A 233 3.39 13.33 -3.04
C GLU A 233 4.49 12.68 -3.89
N HIS A 234 5.44 11.99 -3.24
CA HIS A 234 6.58 11.33 -3.87
C HIS A 234 6.35 9.83 -4.08
N LEU A 235 5.25 9.29 -3.53
CA LEU A 235 4.95 7.86 -3.57
C LEU A 235 3.93 7.48 -4.64
N TYR A 236 3.50 8.41 -5.50
CA TYR A 236 2.67 8.13 -6.68
C TYR A 236 1.47 7.23 -6.37
N ILE A 237 0.68 7.61 -5.37
CA ILE A 237 -0.49 6.83 -4.94
C ILE A 237 -1.57 6.85 -6.02
N HIS A 238 -2.20 5.71 -6.25
CA HIS A 238 -3.39 5.62 -7.11
C HIS A 238 -4.53 6.46 -6.55
N SER A 239 -5.24 7.17 -7.43
CA SER A 239 -6.51 7.84 -7.15
C SER A 239 -7.46 7.00 -6.30
N ARG A 240 -8.26 7.65 -5.46
CA ARG A 240 -9.35 7.02 -4.71
C ARG A 240 -10.38 6.36 -5.64
N LEU A 241 -10.49 6.79 -6.90
CA LEU A 241 -11.41 6.22 -7.89
C LEU A 241 -10.87 4.95 -8.55
N HIS A 242 -9.56 4.73 -8.46
CA HIS A 242 -8.88 3.58 -9.06
C HIS A 242 -9.06 2.33 -8.18
N PRO A 243 -9.31 1.11 -8.73
CA PRO A 243 -9.55 -0.08 -7.91
C PRO A 243 -8.37 -0.43 -6.98
N SER A 244 -7.15 -0.10 -7.36
CA SER A 244 -5.95 -0.19 -6.51
C SER A 244 -5.72 1.04 -5.61
N HIS A 245 -6.77 1.77 -5.20
CA HIS A 245 -6.66 2.93 -4.32
C HIS A 245 -5.82 2.63 -3.06
N ARG A 246 -5.18 3.67 -2.50
CA ARG A 246 -4.22 3.60 -1.37
C ARG A 246 -2.92 2.85 -1.66
N GLN A 247 -2.80 2.19 -2.82
CA GLN A 247 -1.57 1.58 -3.27
C GLN A 247 -0.75 2.58 -4.07
N SER A 248 0.56 2.46 -3.96
CA SER A 248 1.50 3.14 -4.83
C SER A 248 1.54 2.51 -6.22
N GLN A 249 1.75 3.35 -7.23
CA GLN A 249 2.13 2.90 -8.56
C GLN A 249 3.56 2.35 -8.60
N LEU A 250 4.41 2.77 -7.66
CA LEU A 250 5.79 2.29 -7.50
C LEU A 250 5.80 0.82 -7.10
N ASP A 251 6.69 0.06 -7.73
CA ASP A 251 7.18 -1.20 -7.19
C ASP A 251 8.59 -0.95 -6.65
N VAL A 252 8.67 -0.66 -5.35
CA VAL A 252 9.93 -0.31 -4.67
C VAL A 252 10.94 -1.46 -4.59
N THR A 253 10.59 -2.63 -5.13
CA THR A 253 11.52 -3.77 -5.30
C THR A 253 12.29 -3.73 -6.61
N ARG A 254 11.92 -2.83 -7.53
CA ARG A 254 12.62 -2.61 -8.81
C ARG A 254 13.92 -1.80 -8.64
N PRO A 255 14.84 -1.90 -9.62
CA PRO A 255 16.03 -1.07 -9.66
C PRO A 255 15.70 0.43 -9.58
N LEU A 256 16.54 1.19 -8.86
CA LEU A 256 16.28 2.60 -8.59
C LEU A 256 16.34 3.47 -9.86
N ASP A 257 17.23 3.16 -10.79
CA ASP A 257 17.33 3.86 -12.07
C ASP A 257 16.06 3.70 -12.92
N GLU A 258 15.45 2.51 -12.94
CA GLU A 258 14.15 2.28 -13.57
C GLU A 258 13.04 3.10 -12.91
N LEU A 259 13.01 3.11 -11.58
CA LEU A 259 12.02 3.88 -10.81
C LEU A 259 12.20 5.39 -11.02
N ALA A 260 13.42 5.90 -10.95
CA ALA A 260 13.72 7.33 -11.13
C ALA A 260 13.41 7.81 -12.56
N ALA A 261 13.64 6.97 -13.58
CA ALA A 261 13.32 7.29 -14.96
C ALA A 261 11.80 7.43 -15.19
N ARG A 262 10.99 6.59 -14.52
CA ARG A 262 9.52 6.62 -14.66
C ARG A 262 8.83 7.56 -13.68
N TYR A 263 9.40 7.74 -12.49
CA TYR A 263 8.82 8.44 -11.36
C TYR A 263 9.81 9.46 -10.81
N PRO A 264 10.02 10.60 -11.50
CA PRO A 264 11.10 11.54 -11.18
C PRO A 264 10.99 12.23 -9.82
N ARG A 265 9.80 12.26 -9.18
CA ARG A 265 9.65 12.71 -7.77
C ARG A 265 10.03 11.62 -6.78
N TYR A 266 10.06 10.36 -7.18
CA TYR A 266 10.56 9.29 -6.33
C TYR A 266 12.07 9.27 -6.43
N ASP A 267 12.71 10.03 -5.55
CA ASP A 267 14.14 9.91 -5.36
C ASP A 267 14.42 9.00 -4.16
N ALA A 268 14.87 7.77 -4.44
CA ALA A 268 15.30 6.84 -3.39
C ALA A 268 16.77 7.03 -2.97
N THR A 269 17.45 8.09 -3.44
CA THR A 269 18.79 8.47 -2.97
C THR A 269 18.76 9.49 -1.83
N GLY A 270 17.62 10.14 -1.56
CA GLY A 270 17.49 11.16 -0.52
C GLY A 270 17.89 12.59 -0.95
N THR A 271 18.11 12.80 -2.25
CA THR A 271 18.34 14.06 -2.95
C THR A 271 17.10 14.49 -3.79
N VAL A 272 16.22 15.31 -3.22
CA VAL A 272 15.27 16.10 -4.01
C VAL A 272 16.04 17.26 -4.66
N ILE A 273 16.09 17.30 -6.00
CA ILE A 273 16.37 18.54 -6.73
C ILE A 273 15.01 19.14 -7.11
N ASP A 274 14.42 19.91 -6.20
CA ASP A 274 13.28 20.74 -6.55
C ASP A 274 13.79 21.95 -7.32
N ALA A 275 13.68 21.92 -8.64
CA ALA A 275 14.09 23.04 -9.50
C ALA A 275 13.12 24.25 -9.42
N VAL A 276 11.99 24.13 -8.71
CA VAL A 276 10.96 25.17 -8.62
C VAL A 276 11.12 26.02 -7.36
N LEU A 277 11.86 25.54 -6.36
CA LEU A 277 12.22 26.28 -5.16
C LEU A 277 13.74 26.46 -5.11
N ASP A 278 14.21 27.71 -5.14
CA ASP A 278 15.62 28.13 -5.04
C ASP A 278 16.24 27.83 -3.64
N ALA A 279 15.79 26.75 -2.99
CA ALA A 279 16.19 26.32 -1.67
C ALA A 279 16.46 24.81 -1.69
N HIS A 280 17.69 24.44 -1.36
CA HIS A 280 18.13 23.07 -1.14
C HIS A 280 17.33 22.43 0.02
N VAL A 281 16.17 21.84 -0.27
CA VAL A 281 15.44 21.01 0.68
C VAL A 281 15.88 19.56 0.46
N CYS A 282 17.01 19.20 1.09
CA CYS A 282 17.35 17.80 1.35
C CYS A 282 16.34 17.21 2.35
N CYS A 283 15.19 16.76 1.87
CA CYS A 283 14.33 15.87 2.63
C CYS A 283 14.42 14.50 1.98
N VAL A 284 15.29 13.66 2.52
CA VAL A 284 15.20 12.20 2.38
C VAL A 284 13.75 11.82 2.69
N LEU A 285 13.15 10.86 1.96
CA LEU A 285 11.77 10.41 2.23
C LEU A 285 11.58 9.78 3.63
N ASP A 286 12.53 9.97 4.56
CA ASP A 286 12.63 9.38 5.90
C ASP A 286 12.29 7.89 5.92
N ARG A 287 12.77 7.19 4.89
CA ARG A 287 12.55 5.76 4.69
C ARG A 287 13.14 4.97 5.86
N VAL A 288 12.33 4.11 6.48
CA VAL A 288 12.75 3.19 7.53
C VAL A 288 12.65 1.74 7.05
N ASP A 289 13.74 1.00 7.12
CA ASP A 289 13.77 -0.43 6.83
C ASP A 289 13.81 -1.24 8.13
N VAL A 290 12.91 -2.21 8.27
CA VAL A 290 12.90 -3.12 9.43
C VAL A 290 12.59 -4.55 9.01
N THR A 291 13.36 -5.51 9.52
CA THR A 291 13.12 -6.95 9.33
C THR A 291 12.54 -7.54 10.59
N LEU A 292 11.29 -8.00 10.52
CA LEU A 292 10.61 -8.71 11.60
C LEU A 292 10.94 -10.21 11.54
N HIS A 293 11.35 -10.74 12.68
CA HIS A 293 11.59 -12.16 12.93
C HIS A 293 10.40 -12.78 13.66
N PRO A 294 10.26 -14.11 13.66
CA PRO A 294 9.25 -14.79 14.49
C PRO A 294 9.29 -14.32 15.95
N GLY A 295 8.15 -13.87 16.46
CA GLY A 295 8.02 -13.31 17.81
C GLY A 295 8.02 -11.77 17.86
N ASP A 296 8.55 -11.08 16.84
CA ASP A 296 8.56 -9.62 16.81
C ASP A 296 7.15 -9.05 16.63
N THR A 297 6.89 -7.91 17.28
CA THR A 297 5.64 -7.16 17.17
C THR A 297 5.95 -5.72 16.77
N LEU A 298 5.30 -5.24 15.72
CA LEU A 298 5.43 -3.90 15.17
C LEU A 298 4.10 -3.17 15.32
N TYR A 299 4.12 -1.99 15.92
CA TYR A 299 3.03 -1.03 15.80
C TYR A 299 3.23 -0.20 14.53
N LEU A 300 2.22 -0.18 13.67
CA LEU A 300 2.10 0.69 12.51
C LEU A 300 0.89 1.63 12.73
N PRO A 301 1.11 2.94 12.86
CA PRO A 301 0.03 3.91 12.96
C PRO A 301 -0.68 4.13 11.61
N PRO A 302 -1.91 4.69 11.62
CA PRO A 302 -2.62 5.06 10.41
C PRO A 302 -1.79 5.97 9.49
N MET A 303 -2.04 5.86 8.18
CA MET A 303 -1.44 6.63 7.09
C MET A 303 0.04 6.37 6.81
N TRP A 304 0.73 5.54 7.59
CA TRP A 304 2.12 5.19 7.29
C TRP A 304 2.19 4.24 6.09
N PHE A 305 2.99 4.64 5.10
CA PHE A 305 3.19 3.81 3.92
C PHE A 305 4.13 2.67 4.25
N HIS A 306 3.80 1.48 3.77
CA HIS A 306 4.60 0.30 4.00
C HIS A 306 4.54 -0.65 2.79
N CYS A 307 5.71 -1.14 2.40
CA CYS A 307 5.85 -2.30 1.52
C CYS A 307 6.37 -3.46 2.35
N VAL A 308 5.82 -4.66 2.16
CA VAL A 308 6.15 -5.84 2.95
C VAL A 308 6.64 -6.96 2.05
N ILE A 309 7.86 -7.41 2.27
CA ILE A 309 8.53 -8.42 1.46
C ILE A 309 8.77 -9.65 2.34
N ALA A 310 8.23 -10.80 1.93
CA ALA A 310 8.48 -12.07 2.58
C ALA A 310 9.49 -12.87 1.75
N ASP A 311 10.73 -13.04 2.21
CA ASP A 311 11.75 -13.77 1.45
C ASP A 311 11.51 -15.29 1.43
N GLU A 312 10.75 -15.79 2.41
CA GLU A 312 10.44 -17.20 2.63
C GLU A 312 8.94 -17.39 2.94
N PRO A 313 8.40 -18.62 2.88
CA PRO A 313 7.04 -18.89 3.28
C PRO A 313 6.77 -18.38 4.70
N SER A 314 5.74 -17.57 4.87
CA SER A 314 5.53 -16.82 6.11
C SER A 314 4.09 -16.82 6.59
N VAL A 315 3.95 -16.70 7.91
CA VAL A 315 2.67 -16.47 8.59
C VAL A 315 2.80 -15.25 9.48
N SER A 316 1.82 -14.36 9.39
CA SER A 316 1.72 -13.20 10.26
C SER A 316 0.26 -12.96 10.62
N VAL A 317 0.04 -12.26 11.71
CA VAL A 317 -1.29 -11.74 12.07
C VAL A 317 -1.20 -10.27 12.37
N ASN A 318 -2.27 -9.52 12.09
CA ASN A 318 -2.42 -8.19 12.67
C ASN A 318 -3.68 -8.10 13.53
N VAL A 319 -3.63 -7.22 14.52
CA VAL A 319 -4.82 -6.67 15.18
C VAL A 319 -5.04 -5.28 14.60
N TRP A 320 -6.13 -5.09 13.85
CA TRP A 320 -6.51 -3.79 13.30
C TRP A 320 -7.62 -3.18 14.11
N SER A 321 -7.59 -1.85 14.24
CA SER A 321 -8.67 -1.04 14.81
C SER A 321 -8.73 0.31 14.11
N ASP A 322 -9.91 0.92 14.01
CA ASP A 322 -10.09 2.15 13.24
C ASP A 322 -9.36 3.33 13.89
N GLY A 323 -8.81 4.19 13.03
CA GLY A 323 -8.23 5.48 13.41
C GLY A 323 -9.23 6.63 13.26
N PRO A 324 -9.04 7.74 13.98
CA PRO A 324 -9.96 8.88 13.95
C PRO A 324 -10.06 9.57 12.57
N GLU A 325 -9.08 9.38 11.70
CA GLU A 325 -9.08 9.92 10.33
C GLU A 325 -10.23 9.37 9.49
N LEU A 326 -10.59 8.09 9.69
CA LEU A 326 -11.63 7.44 8.90
C LEU A 326 -13.01 8.01 9.27
N ASP A 327 -13.28 8.18 10.55
CA ASP A 327 -14.52 8.78 11.05
C ASP A 327 -14.70 10.23 10.54
N ALA A 328 -13.62 11.02 10.58
CA ALA A 328 -13.64 12.40 10.10
C ALA A 328 -13.87 12.49 8.58
N LEU A 329 -13.28 11.59 7.79
CA LEU A 329 -13.55 11.50 6.35
C LEU A 329 -15.00 11.07 6.08
N GLN A 330 -15.51 10.06 6.79
CA GLN A 330 -16.90 9.61 6.66
C GLN A 330 -17.89 10.72 7.00
N HIS A 331 -17.60 11.53 8.02
CA HIS A 331 -18.40 12.70 8.39
C HIS A 331 -18.47 13.72 7.23
N ALA A 332 -17.33 14.04 6.60
CA ALA A 332 -17.30 14.94 5.45
C ALA A 332 -18.06 14.38 4.23
N LEU A 333 -17.97 13.07 4.00
CA LEU A 333 -18.67 12.40 2.88
C LEU A 333 -20.17 12.22 3.10
N ALA A 334 -20.69 12.39 4.33
CA ALA A 334 -22.12 12.29 4.61
C ALA A 334 -22.92 13.47 4.02
N ASP A 335 -22.31 14.65 3.95
CA ASP A 335 -22.83 15.82 3.24
C ASP A 335 -21.68 16.48 2.45
N PRO A 336 -21.32 15.94 1.27
CA PRO A 336 -20.13 16.34 0.54
C PRO A 336 -20.28 17.69 -0.16
N MET A 337 -21.52 18.20 -0.31
CA MET A 337 -21.84 19.48 -0.97
C MET A 337 -22.80 20.33 -0.13
N PRO A 338 -22.39 20.74 1.09
CA PRO A 338 -23.30 21.41 2.04
C PRO A 338 -23.79 22.78 1.54
N TYR A 339 -23.08 23.38 0.58
CA TYR A 339 -23.47 24.64 -0.06
C TYR A 339 -24.67 24.49 -1.00
N LEU A 340 -24.88 23.29 -1.56
CA LEU A 340 -25.74 23.08 -2.73
C LEU A 340 -27.21 23.46 -2.45
N PRO A 341 -27.87 22.98 -1.37
CA PRO A 341 -29.27 23.33 -1.10
C PRO A 341 -29.48 24.84 -0.95
N ALA A 342 -28.53 25.53 -0.30
CA ALA A 342 -28.60 26.96 -0.06
C ALA A 342 -28.37 27.78 -1.33
N PHE A 343 -27.56 27.29 -2.25
CA PHE A 343 -27.26 27.94 -3.53
C PHE A 343 -28.39 27.73 -4.53
N GLU A 344 -29.02 26.55 -4.56
CA GLU A 344 -30.22 26.27 -5.35
C GLU A 344 -31.41 27.13 -4.90
N ALA A 345 -31.66 27.20 -3.58
CA ALA A 345 -32.75 28.02 -3.03
C ALA A 345 -32.63 29.52 -3.36
N ARG A 346 -31.40 30.00 -3.61
CA ARG A 346 -31.10 31.38 -4.01
C ARG A 346 -31.08 31.59 -5.52
N GLY A 347 -31.26 30.53 -6.31
CA GLY A 347 -31.17 30.56 -7.77
C GLY A 347 -29.75 30.83 -8.30
N TRP A 348 -28.72 30.49 -7.51
CA TRP A 348 -27.32 30.64 -7.93
C TRP A 348 -26.81 29.41 -8.68
N VAL A 349 -27.28 28.23 -8.29
CA VAL A 349 -27.09 26.97 -9.01
C VAL A 349 -28.44 26.60 -9.64
N ILE A 350 -28.48 26.57 -10.97
CA ILE A 350 -29.70 26.34 -11.76
C ILE A 350 -29.50 25.34 -12.89
N ASP A 351 -28.25 25.03 -13.22
CA ASP A 351 -27.83 24.13 -14.29
C ASP A 351 -26.45 23.53 -13.98
N LEU A 352 -25.96 22.67 -14.87
CA LEU A 352 -24.66 22.02 -14.70
C LEU A 352 -23.51 23.04 -14.70
N ASP A 353 -23.54 24.08 -15.53
CA ASP A 353 -22.46 25.07 -15.63
C ASP A 353 -22.29 25.85 -14.32
N THR A 354 -23.41 26.30 -13.73
CA THR A 354 -23.42 27.00 -12.44
C THR A 354 -23.08 26.06 -11.28
N HIS A 355 -23.48 24.79 -11.35
CA HIS A 355 -23.07 23.79 -10.35
C HIS A 355 -21.57 23.51 -10.40
N LEU A 356 -21.01 23.27 -11.59
CA LEU A 356 -19.57 23.06 -11.79
C LEU A 356 -18.77 24.28 -11.31
N PHE A 357 -19.28 25.51 -11.53
CA PHE A 357 -18.65 26.71 -11.00
C PHE A 357 -18.64 26.74 -9.46
N ALA A 358 -19.73 26.34 -8.79
CA ALA A 358 -19.78 26.19 -7.34
C ALA A 358 -18.76 25.15 -6.85
N LEU A 359 -18.73 24.00 -7.52
CA LEU A 359 -17.84 22.88 -7.20
C LEU A 359 -16.37 23.28 -7.32
N GLN A 360 -16.00 24.05 -8.35
CA GLN A 360 -14.66 24.63 -8.49
C GLN A 360 -14.29 25.48 -7.28
N LEU A 361 -15.15 26.42 -6.87
CA LEU A 361 -14.88 27.29 -5.72
C LEU A 361 -14.73 26.49 -4.42
N PHE A 362 -15.58 25.48 -4.24
CA PHE A 362 -15.58 24.66 -3.04
C PHE A 362 -14.30 23.82 -2.95
N VAL A 363 -13.95 23.09 -4.02
CA VAL A 363 -12.73 22.28 -4.06
C VAL A 363 -11.48 23.14 -3.95
N GLN A 364 -11.42 24.30 -4.61
CA GLN A 364 -10.33 25.26 -4.45
C GLN A 364 -10.18 25.71 -2.99
N GLY A 365 -11.29 26.04 -2.32
CA GLY A 365 -11.28 26.45 -0.92
C GLY A 365 -10.83 25.35 0.03
N ILE A 366 -11.36 24.13 -0.12
CA ILE A 366 -10.97 22.98 0.70
C ILE A 366 -9.47 22.68 0.57
N LEU A 367 -8.96 22.61 -0.68
CA LEU A 367 -7.55 22.33 -0.91
C LEU A 367 -6.66 23.47 -0.41
N ALA A 368 -7.08 24.73 -0.56
CA ALA A 368 -6.34 25.87 -0.04
C ALA A 368 -6.30 25.92 1.50
N ALA A 369 -7.34 25.42 2.17
CA ALA A 369 -7.41 25.38 3.63
C ALA A 369 -6.60 24.21 4.22
N VAL A 370 -6.53 23.07 3.53
CA VAL A 370 -5.90 21.84 4.04
C VAL A 370 -4.44 21.69 3.62
N LEU A 371 -4.10 22.05 2.38
CA LEU A 371 -2.77 21.81 1.83
C LEU A 371 -1.84 23.00 2.09
N PRO A 372 -0.59 22.76 2.55
CA PRO A 372 0.38 23.84 2.79
C PRO A 372 0.80 24.53 1.48
N HIS A 373 0.88 23.77 0.38
CA HIS A 373 1.27 24.25 -0.94
C HIS A 373 0.30 23.78 -2.04
N PRO A 374 -0.96 24.26 -2.05
CA PRO A 374 -2.04 23.66 -2.85
C PRO A 374 -1.72 23.52 -4.35
N ARG A 375 -1.02 24.49 -4.93
CA ARG A 375 -0.62 24.44 -6.36
C ARG A 375 0.40 23.33 -6.64
N ALA A 376 1.44 23.22 -5.80
CA ALA A 376 2.47 22.20 -5.95
C ALA A 376 1.90 20.81 -5.70
N SER A 377 1.12 20.65 -4.63
CA SER A 377 0.43 19.41 -4.29
C SER A 377 -0.52 18.95 -5.40
N MET A 378 -1.28 19.87 -5.99
CA MET A 378 -2.13 19.57 -7.14
C MET A 378 -1.33 19.12 -8.35
N ALA A 379 -0.23 19.82 -8.69
CA ALA A 379 0.60 19.45 -9.82
C ALA A 379 1.22 18.05 -9.62
N ALA A 380 1.72 17.75 -8.42
CA ALA A 380 2.26 16.45 -8.06
C ALA A 380 1.18 15.35 -8.12
N TYR A 381 -0.04 15.66 -7.65
CA TYR A 381 -1.16 14.74 -7.69
C TYR A 381 -1.60 14.41 -9.13
N VAL A 382 -1.83 15.44 -9.93
CA VAL A 382 -2.22 15.32 -11.35
C VAL A 382 -1.15 14.56 -12.12
N ASP A 383 0.14 14.88 -11.95
CA ASP A 383 1.22 14.16 -12.60
C ASP A 383 1.24 12.67 -12.19
N ALA A 384 1.01 12.36 -10.91
CA ALA A 384 0.92 10.97 -10.49
C ALA A 384 -0.19 10.22 -11.21
N GLN A 385 -1.38 10.82 -11.39
CA GLN A 385 -2.46 10.18 -12.13
C GLN A 385 -2.21 10.16 -13.65
N ARG A 386 -1.42 11.10 -14.18
CA ARG A 386 -1.05 11.16 -15.61
C ARG A 386 -0.22 9.98 -16.09
N GLN A 387 0.46 9.28 -15.18
CA GLN A 387 1.23 8.07 -15.48
C GLN A 387 0.34 6.85 -15.84
N LEU A 388 -0.99 6.95 -15.67
CA LEU A 388 -1.94 5.89 -16.01
C LEU A 388 -2.40 6.05 -17.47
N GLU A 389 -1.81 5.27 -18.37
CA GLU A 389 -2.02 5.32 -19.84
C GLU A 389 -3.48 5.18 -20.30
N THR A 390 -4.38 4.66 -19.46
CA THR A 390 -5.79 4.40 -19.78
C THR A 390 -6.71 5.59 -19.54
N LEU A 391 -6.26 6.65 -18.86
CA LEU A 391 -7.09 7.83 -18.59
C LEU A 391 -7.00 8.84 -19.74
N PRO A 392 -8.12 9.52 -20.12
CA PRO A 392 -8.16 10.48 -21.22
C PRO A 392 -7.55 11.84 -20.85
N LEU A 393 -6.31 11.85 -20.37
CA LEU A 393 -5.66 12.98 -19.70
C LEU A 393 -5.29 14.16 -20.62
N ASP A 394 -5.40 13.96 -21.94
CA ASP A 394 -5.08 14.98 -22.95
C ASP A 394 -6.32 15.74 -23.46
N SER A 395 -7.52 15.42 -22.95
CA SER A 395 -8.76 16.11 -23.35
C SER A 395 -9.12 17.21 -22.35
N PRO A 396 -9.08 18.51 -22.73
CA PRO A 396 -9.40 19.59 -21.80
C PRO A 396 -10.85 19.50 -21.33
N PHE A 397 -11.08 19.70 -20.03
CA PHE A 397 -12.43 19.71 -19.46
C PHE A 397 -13.03 21.12 -19.53
N ALA A 398 -14.32 21.22 -19.89
CA ALA A 398 -15.01 22.50 -19.92
C ALA A 398 -15.38 22.96 -18.51
N CYS A 399 -14.72 24.01 -18.02
CA CYS A 399 -14.99 24.53 -16.67
C CYS A 399 -16.36 25.22 -16.58
N GLY A 400 -16.99 25.08 -15.41
CA GLY A 400 -18.25 25.70 -15.08
C GLY A 400 -18.19 27.23 -15.11
N ARG A 401 -19.35 27.84 -15.36
CA ARG A 401 -19.51 29.28 -15.45
C ARG A 401 -20.79 29.70 -14.75
N ALA A 402 -20.76 30.87 -14.13
CA ALA A 402 -21.94 31.48 -13.54
C ALA A 402 -22.08 32.94 -14.03
N PRO A 403 -23.32 33.47 -14.12
CA PRO A 403 -23.54 34.89 -14.37
C PRO A 403 -22.74 35.76 -13.38
N PRO A 404 -22.19 36.93 -13.78
CA PRO A 404 -21.29 37.71 -12.93
C PRO A 404 -21.83 38.05 -11.53
N SER A 405 -23.14 38.32 -11.42
CA SER A 405 -23.81 38.58 -10.15
C SER A 405 -23.81 37.35 -9.24
N ALA A 406 -24.23 36.19 -9.75
CA ALA A 406 -24.22 34.91 -9.03
C ALA A 406 -22.80 34.47 -8.68
N ALA A 407 -21.86 34.59 -9.63
CA ALA A 407 -20.45 34.26 -9.41
C ALA A 407 -19.86 35.05 -8.24
N LYS A 408 -20.15 36.37 -8.17
CA LYS A 408 -19.71 37.23 -7.07
C LYS A 408 -20.29 36.79 -5.72
N THR A 409 -21.59 36.47 -5.68
CA THR A 409 -22.24 36.07 -4.41
C THR A 409 -21.81 34.67 -3.97
N MET A 410 -21.64 33.73 -4.89
CA MET A 410 -21.14 32.38 -4.59
C MET A 410 -19.72 32.45 -4.01
N ARG A 411 -18.81 33.23 -4.63
CA ARG A 411 -17.45 33.44 -4.10
C ARG A 411 -17.44 34.01 -2.69
N ALA A 412 -18.33 34.96 -2.40
CA ALA A 412 -18.42 35.58 -1.08
C ALA A 412 -19.01 34.62 -0.02
N ALA A 413 -19.90 33.72 -0.41
CA ALA A 413 -20.56 32.79 0.50
C ALA A 413 -19.78 31.48 0.72
N MET A 414 -18.95 31.06 -0.25
CA MET A 414 -18.28 29.76 -0.22
C MET A 414 -17.39 29.52 1.01
N PRO A 415 -16.60 30.49 1.51
CA PRO A 415 -15.73 30.27 2.66
C PRO A 415 -16.46 29.69 3.88
N THR A 416 -17.68 30.13 4.17
CA THR A 416 -18.48 29.60 5.30
C THR A 416 -18.71 28.09 5.21
N TYR A 417 -18.90 27.55 4.01
CA TYR A 417 -19.11 26.11 3.81
C TYR A 417 -17.79 25.34 3.83
N VAL A 418 -16.72 25.94 3.28
CA VAL A 418 -15.36 25.40 3.34
C VAL A 418 -14.91 25.25 4.79
N ASP A 419 -15.00 26.32 5.57
CA ASP A 419 -14.58 26.35 6.97
C ASP A 419 -15.35 25.32 7.79
N ALA A 420 -16.67 25.22 7.59
CA ALA A 420 -17.50 24.24 8.29
C ALA A 420 -17.07 22.79 8.03
N VAL A 421 -16.74 22.44 6.78
CA VAL A 421 -16.24 21.10 6.44
C VAL A 421 -14.84 20.88 7.01
N VAL A 422 -13.93 21.84 6.87
CA VAL A 422 -12.56 21.72 7.37
C VAL A 422 -12.54 21.56 8.88
N ASP A 423 -13.23 22.41 9.64
CA ASP A 423 -13.30 22.36 11.10
C ASP A 423 -14.01 21.09 11.63
N GLY A 424 -14.96 20.58 10.85
CA GLY A 424 -15.69 19.34 11.15
C GLY A 424 -14.88 18.07 10.88
N SER A 425 -13.85 18.14 10.02
CA SER A 425 -13.12 16.96 9.52
C SER A 425 -11.60 17.14 9.51
N PHE A 426 -11.01 17.65 8.43
CA PHE A 426 -9.56 17.70 8.20
C PHE A 426 -8.79 18.49 9.26
N GLY A 427 -9.38 19.55 9.83
CA GLY A 427 -8.79 20.35 10.90
C GLY A 427 -8.61 19.58 12.22
N ARG A 428 -9.18 18.37 12.34
CA ARG A 428 -9.03 17.47 13.49
C ARG A 428 -7.98 16.38 13.28
N MET A 429 -7.41 16.29 12.08
CA MET A 429 -6.37 15.33 11.72
C MET A 429 -4.97 15.95 11.90
N LEU A 430 -3.93 15.11 11.97
CA LEU A 430 -2.58 15.63 11.75
C LEU A 430 -2.46 16.19 10.32
N PRO A 431 -1.65 17.24 10.08
CA PRO A 431 -1.54 17.87 8.77
C PRO A 431 -1.22 16.89 7.64
N SER A 432 -0.33 15.93 7.87
CA SER A 432 0.04 14.92 6.86
C SER A 432 -1.08 13.91 6.58
N SER A 433 -1.86 13.55 7.60
CA SER A 433 -3.05 12.71 7.43
C SER A 433 -4.16 13.45 6.68
N ALA A 434 -4.37 14.73 7.01
CA ALA A 434 -5.33 15.60 6.33
C ALA A 434 -4.98 15.75 4.83
N HIS A 435 -3.69 15.92 4.53
CA HIS A 435 -3.18 15.96 3.16
C HIS A 435 -3.54 14.69 2.37
N ILE A 436 -3.38 13.50 2.95
CA ILE A 436 -3.76 12.26 2.25
C ILE A 436 -5.28 12.16 2.08
N MET A 437 -6.05 12.44 3.14
CA MET A 437 -7.50 12.24 3.15
C MET A 437 -8.27 13.27 2.32
N VAL A 438 -7.77 14.50 2.17
CA VAL A 438 -8.46 15.52 1.37
C VAL A 438 -8.57 15.12 -0.10
N TRP A 439 -7.58 14.40 -0.65
CA TRP A 439 -7.66 13.85 -2.00
C TRP A 439 -8.77 12.80 -2.12
N SER A 440 -8.87 11.90 -1.14
CA SER A 440 -9.97 10.91 -1.11
C SER A 440 -11.35 11.56 -1.06
N PHE A 441 -11.50 12.65 -0.30
CA PHE A 441 -12.74 13.42 -0.25
C PHE A 441 -13.02 14.14 -1.57
N VAL A 442 -12.06 14.89 -2.10
CA VAL A 442 -12.21 15.69 -3.32
C VAL A 442 -12.57 14.80 -4.50
N GLU A 443 -11.92 13.66 -4.67
CA GLU A 443 -12.23 12.76 -5.79
C GLU A 443 -13.62 12.12 -5.66
N ALA A 444 -13.98 11.65 -4.47
CA ALA A 444 -15.32 11.09 -4.22
C ALA A 444 -16.42 12.14 -4.37
N LEU A 445 -16.15 13.39 -3.99
CA LEU A 445 -17.02 14.54 -4.23
C LEU A 445 -17.18 14.80 -5.73
N LEU A 446 -16.09 14.93 -6.46
CA LEU A 446 -16.12 15.26 -7.89
C LEU A 446 -16.81 14.16 -8.70
N ALA A 447 -16.57 12.89 -8.38
CA ALA A 447 -17.19 11.73 -9.04
C ALA A 447 -18.72 11.66 -8.89
N GLN A 448 -19.34 12.44 -7.99
CA GLN A 448 -20.81 12.54 -7.89
C GLN A 448 -21.42 13.41 -9.00
N THR A 449 -20.62 14.29 -9.63
CA THR A 449 -21.11 15.26 -10.63
C THR A 449 -20.40 15.10 -11.98
N ILE A 450 -19.14 14.69 -11.96
CA ILE A 450 -18.27 14.57 -13.13
C ILE A 450 -18.00 13.08 -13.36
N ASP A 451 -18.01 12.66 -14.61
CA ASP A 451 -17.60 11.30 -14.98
C ASP A 451 -16.18 11.02 -14.40
N PRO A 452 -15.99 9.93 -13.65
CA PRO A 452 -14.73 9.57 -12.98
C PRO A 452 -13.49 9.68 -13.88
N LEU A 453 -13.61 9.39 -15.18
CA LEU A 453 -12.49 9.48 -16.13
C LEU A 453 -11.96 10.91 -16.32
N TYR A 454 -12.76 11.92 -16.02
CA TYR A 454 -12.44 13.33 -16.23
C TYR A 454 -12.14 14.09 -14.94
N VAL A 455 -12.20 13.43 -13.78
CA VAL A 455 -11.92 14.07 -12.48
C VAL A 455 -10.53 14.70 -12.46
N THR A 456 -9.49 13.97 -12.90
CA THR A 456 -8.12 14.49 -12.99
C THR A 456 -8.04 15.70 -13.94
N ASN A 457 -8.75 15.66 -15.07
CA ASN A 457 -8.73 16.75 -16.05
C ASN A 457 -9.45 18.00 -15.53
N PHE A 458 -10.53 17.82 -14.78
CA PHE A 458 -11.23 18.92 -14.11
C PHE A 458 -10.34 19.55 -13.04
N LEU A 459 -9.65 18.74 -12.23
CA LEU A 459 -8.71 19.24 -11.23
C LEU A 459 -7.60 20.07 -11.89
N ASP A 460 -7.00 19.56 -12.96
CA ASP A 460 -5.93 20.24 -13.70
C ASP A 460 -6.41 21.51 -14.43
N THR A 461 -7.57 21.45 -15.11
CA THR A 461 -8.04 22.54 -15.97
C THR A 461 -8.81 23.62 -15.21
N CYS A 462 -9.59 23.22 -14.20
CA CYS A 462 -10.64 24.06 -13.62
C CYS A 462 -10.42 24.43 -12.15
N VAL A 463 -9.61 23.64 -11.43
CA VAL A 463 -9.27 23.88 -10.01
C VAL A 463 -7.86 24.46 -9.88
N ALA A 464 -6.87 23.90 -10.59
CA ALA A 464 -5.46 24.35 -10.52
C ALA A 464 -5.21 25.77 -11.05
N VAL A 465 -6.23 26.41 -11.66
CA VAL A 465 -6.13 27.75 -12.22
C VAL A 465 -6.42 28.82 -11.17
N GLY A 466 -5.34 29.39 -10.63
CA GLY A 466 -5.20 30.81 -10.29
C GLY A 466 -3.69 31.09 -10.25
N ASP A 467 -3.10 32.08 -10.94
CA ASP A 467 -3.65 33.18 -11.72
C ASP A 467 -3.13 33.11 -13.17
N ARG A 468 -3.98 33.28 -14.19
CA ARG A 468 -3.51 33.86 -15.45
C ARG A 468 -3.62 35.38 -15.32
N PRO A 469 -2.61 36.13 -15.78
CA PRO A 469 -2.39 37.53 -15.44
C PRO A 469 -3.57 38.45 -15.71
#